data_AF-A0A965UPR3-F1
#
_entry.id   AF-A0A965UPR3-F1
#
_cell.length_a   1.000
_cell.length_b   1.000
_cell.length_c   1.000
_cell.angle_alpha   90.00
_cell.angle_beta   90.00
_cell.angle_gamma   90.00
#
_symmetry.space_group_name_H-M   'P 1'
#
loop_
_entity.id
_entity.type
_entity.pdbx_description
1 polymer ?
#
loop_
_entity_poly.entity_id
_entity_poly.type
_entity_poly.pdbx_seq_one_letter_code
_entity_poly.pdbx_strand_id
1 'polypeptide(L)'
;MPEDHHFTVAGARWLLRFCRLKGQAAGWAYLPDSKNPQMQRKILVDEKLSGRSRLETIIHELLHVCFPTVSEEHITESARDIARVLWALSYRETE
;
A
#
# COMPACT_ATOMS: atom_id res chain seq x y z
N MET A 1 4.52 -17.63 5.30
CA MET A 1 3.07 -17.51 5.03
C MET A 1 2.80 -16.03 4.75
N PRO A 2 1.82 -15.64 3.93
CA PRO A 2 1.52 -14.21 3.79
C PRO A 2 1.05 -13.69 5.15
N GLU A 3 1.87 -12.87 5.80
CA GLU A 3 1.58 -12.32 7.12
C GLU A 3 0.56 -11.19 6.99
N ASP A 4 -0.51 -11.33 7.75
CA ASP A 4 -1.62 -10.38 7.78
C ASP A 4 -1.32 -9.25 8.76
N HIS A 5 -1.03 -8.07 8.21
CA HIS A 5 -0.74 -6.90 9.01
C HIS A 5 -1.99 -6.03 9.12
N HIS A 6 -2.36 -5.63 10.33
CA HIS A 6 -3.54 -4.81 10.55
C HIS A 6 -3.13 -3.41 11.01
N PHE A 7 -3.53 -2.41 10.25
CA PHE A 7 -3.20 -1.00 10.55
C PHE A 7 -4.45 -0.14 10.51
N THR A 8 -4.45 0.95 11.28
CA THR A 8 -5.51 1.96 11.22
C THR A 8 -5.02 3.12 10.37
N VAL A 9 -5.72 3.41 9.28
CA VAL A 9 -5.37 4.46 8.30
C VAL A 9 -6.64 5.22 7.96
N ALA A 10 -6.57 6.56 7.96
CA ALA A 10 -7.71 7.45 7.70
C ALA A 10 -8.96 7.13 8.57
N GLY A 11 -8.75 6.74 9.83
CA GLY A 11 -9.84 6.41 10.77
C GLY A 11 -10.51 5.05 10.55
N ALA A 12 -10.04 4.24 9.61
CA ALA A 12 -10.55 2.89 9.36
C ALA A 12 -9.47 1.83 9.57
N ARG A 13 -9.88 0.61 9.94
CA ARG A 13 -8.98 -0.55 10.03
C ARG A 13 -8.80 -1.18 8.66
N TRP A 14 -7.54 -1.35 8.26
CA TRP A 14 -7.10 -1.94 7.00
C TRP A 14 -6.28 -3.20 7.25
N LEU A 15 -6.46 -4.21 6.40
CA LEU A 15 -5.59 -5.37 6.32
C LEU A 15 -4.57 -5.15 5.21
N LEU A 16 -3.29 -5.04 5.54
CA LEU A 16 -2.19 -5.06 4.59
C LEU A 16 -1.66 -6.49 4.48
N ARG A 17 -1.64 -7.02 3.26
CA ARG A 17 -1.20 -8.38 2.96
C ARG A 17 -0.23 -8.39 1.79
N PHE A 18 0.89 -9.08 1.98
CA PHE A 18 1.79 -9.43 0.88
C PHE A 18 1.29 -10.69 0.19
N CYS A 19 1.07 -10.64 -1.12
CA CYS A 19 0.65 -11.81 -1.88
C CYS A 19 1.16 -11.76 -3.32
N ARG A 20 1.19 -12.90 -4.03
CA ARG A 20 1.46 -12.88 -5.47
C ARG A 20 0.28 -12.26 -6.20
N LEU A 21 0.47 -11.06 -6.72
CA LEU A 21 -0.47 -10.42 -7.61
C LEU A 21 -0.33 -11.05 -9.01
N LYS A 22 -1.47 -11.28 -9.69
CA LYS A 22 -1.50 -11.71 -11.09
C LYS A 22 -1.73 -10.47 -11.96
N GLY A 23 -0.81 -10.20 -12.90
CA GLY A 23 -0.89 -9.05 -13.81
C GLY A 23 0.35 -8.15 -13.73
N GLN A 24 0.24 -6.93 -14.26
CA GLN A 24 1.30 -5.90 -14.20
C GLN A 24 1.18 -4.97 -12.98
N ALA A 25 0.14 -5.13 -12.15
CA ALA A 25 -0.09 -4.26 -11.00
C ALA A 25 0.77 -4.69 -9.80
N ALA A 26 1.47 -3.72 -9.21
CA ALA A 26 2.39 -3.90 -8.09
C ALA A 26 1.71 -3.82 -6.70
N GLY A 27 0.54 -3.17 -6.62
CA GLY A 27 -0.27 -3.02 -5.42
C GLY A 27 -1.74 -2.74 -5.75
N TRP A 28 -2.63 -2.97 -4.77
CA TRP A 28 -4.06 -2.63 -4.85
C TRP A 28 -4.64 -2.28 -3.48
N ALA A 29 -5.28 -1.13 -3.36
CA ALA A 29 -6.19 -0.81 -2.25
C ALA A 29 -7.65 -1.12 -2.62
N TYR A 30 -8.26 -2.08 -1.93
CA TYR A 30 -9.68 -2.38 -2.02
C TYR A 30 -10.49 -1.54 -1.03
N LEU A 31 -11.35 -0.68 -1.58
CA LEU A 31 -12.38 0.03 -0.83
C LEU A 31 -13.70 -0.77 -0.85
N PRO A 32 -14.49 -0.75 0.23
CA PRO A 32 -15.84 -1.30 0.20
C PRO A 32 -16.68 -0.49 -0.80
N ASP A 33 -17.15 -1.16 -1.86
CA ASP A 33 -18.08 -0.60 -2.84
C ASP A 33 -19.53 -0.73 -2.34
N SER A 34 -20.43 0.13 -2.83
CA SER A 34 -21.88 0.09 -2.56
C SER A 34 -22.50 -1.27 -2.89
N LYS A 35 -21.89 -2.02 -3.82
CA LYS A 35 -22.31 -3.38 -4.20
C LYS A 35 -21.85 -4.46 -3.23
N ASN A 36 -20.81 -4.21 -2.44
CA ASN A 36 -20.24 -5.18 -1.49
C ASN A 36 -19.87 -4.49 -0.16
N PRO A 37 -20.86 -4.06 0.64
CA PRO A 37 -20.63 -3.34 1.90
C PRO A 37 -19.92 -4.19 2.97
N GLN A 38 -19.90 -5.52 2.83
CA GLN A 38 -19.17 -6.43 3.71
C GLN A 38 -17.70 -6.64 3.29
N MET A 39 -17.27 -6.07 2.16
CA MET A 39 -15.90 -6.23 1.70
C MET A 39 -14.95 -5.53 2.68
N GLN A 40 -14.05 -6.33 3.26
CA GLN A 40 -13.03 -5.80 4.15
C GLN A 40 -12.06 -4.90 3.37
N ARG A 41 -11.69 -3.78 4.00
CA ARG A 41 -10.65 -2.86 3.52
C ARG A 41 -9.30 -3.58 3.50
N LYS A 42 -8.73 -3.75 2.31
CA LYS A 42 -7.48 -4.51 2.11
C LYS A 42 -6.51 -3.74 1.25
N ILE A 43 -5.25 -3.72 1.65
CA ILE A 43 -4.12 -3.28 0.84
C ILE A 43 -3.34 -4.53 0.48
N LEU A 44 -3.23 -4.82 -0.81
CA LEU A 44 -2.41 -5.92 -1.32
C LEU A 44 -1.14 -5.36 -1.93
N VAL A 45 -0.01 -5.96 -1.60
CA VAL A 45 1.30 -5.61 -2.18
C VAL A 45 1.94 -6.87 -2.74
N ASP A 46 2.56 -6.78 -3.92
CA ASP A 46 3.23 -7.95 -4.51
C ASP A 46 4.40 -8.41 -3.62
N GLU A 47 4.35 -9.66 -3.17
CA GLU A 47 5.40 -10.28 -2.34
C GLU A 47 6.78 -10.29 -3.03
N LYS A 48 6.83 -10.23 -4.37
CA LYS A 48 8.08 -10.22 -5.15
C LYS A 48 8.84 -8.91 -5.01
N LEU A 49 8.16 -7.83 -4.65
CA LEU A 49 8.82 -6.55 -4.39
C LEU A 49 9.63 -6.68 -3.12
N SER A 50 10.81 -6.07 -3.09
CA SER A 50 11.68 -6.06 -1.92
C SER A 50 12.37 -4.69 -1.77
N GLY A 51 12.89 -4.46 -0.57
CA GLY A 51 13.63 -3.24 -0.24
C GLY A 51 12.86 -1.96 -0.56
N ARG A 52 13.51 -1.03 -1.26
CA ARG A 52 12.94 0.29 -1.56
C ARG A 52 11.68 0.20 -2.42
N SER A 53 11.62 -0.70 -3.40
CA SER A 53 10.46 -0.82 -4.28
C SER A 53 9.21 -1.24 -3.51
N ARG A 54 9.35 -2.16 -2.55
CA ARG A 54 8.26 -2.55 -1.66
C ARG A 54 7.79 -1.37 -0.80
N LEU A 55 8.74 -0.65 -0.20
CA LEU A 55 8.44 0.54 0.61
C LEU A 55 7.68 1.60 -0.20
N GLU A 56 8.11 1.87 -1.44
CA GLU A 56 7.44 2.79 -2.35
C GLU A 56 6.01 2.37 -2.65
N THR A 57 5.78 1.09 -2.97
CA THR A 57 4.43 0.57 -3.21
C THR A 57 3.55 0.66 -1.98
N ILE A 58 4.06 0.35 -0.78
CA ILE A 58 3.30 0.50 0.46
C ILE A 58 2.86 1.96 0.65
N ILE A 59 3.78 2.91 0.47
CA ILE A 59 3.46 4.34 0.61
C ILE A 59 2.45 4.77 -0.44
N HIS A 60 2.60 4.30 -1.69
CA HIS A 60 1.67 4.59 -2.78
C HIS A 60 0.23 4.18 -2.43
N GLU A 61 0.02 2.94 -1.98
CA GLU A 61 -1.32 2.47 -1.59
C GLU A 61 -1.86 3.20 -0.36
N LEU A 62 -1.00 3.53 0.62
CA LEU A 62 -1.40 4.31 1.79
C LEU A 62 -1.82 5.74 1.43
N LEU A 63 -1.16 6.36 0.46
CA LEU A 63 -1.53 7.68 -0.04
C LEU A 63 -2.88 7.65 -0.76
N HIS A 64 -3.16 6.62 -1.56
CA HIS A 64 -4.49 6.39 -2.15
C HIS A 64 -5.59 6.30 -1.09
N VAL A 65 -5.31 5.60 0.01
CA VAL A 65 -6.24 5.46 1.13
C VAL A 65 -6.45 6.78 1.87
N CYS A 66 -5.38 7.54 2.12
CA CYS A 66 -5.45 8.81 2.83
C CYS A 66 -6.07 9.93 1.99
N PHE A 67 -5.85 9.91 0.68
CA PHE A 67 -6.18 11.00 -0.24
C PHE A 67 -6.86 10.48 -1.53
N PRO A 68 -8.08 9.93 -1.43
CA PRO A 68 -8.74 9.23 -2.54
C PRO A 68 -9.10 10.11 -3.74
N THR A 69 -9.04 11.45 -3.60
CA THR A 69 -9.37 12.42 -4.67
C THR A 69 -8.15 13.00 -5.35
N VAL A 70 -6.94 12.64 -4.91
CA VAL A 70 -5.68 13.13 -5.47
C VAL A 70 -5.33 12.33 -6.72
N SER A 71 -4.64 12.95 -7.69
CA SER A 71 -4.29 12.29 -8.94
C SER A 71 -3.25 11.20 -8.76
N GLU A 72 -3.33 10.16 -9.61
CA GLU A 72 -2.38 9.05 -9.68
C GLU A 72 -0.92 9.53 -9.83
N GLU A 73 -0.71 10.54 -10.68
CA GLU A 73 0.61 11.15 -10.90
C GLU A 73 1.18 11.74 -9.61
N HIS A 74 0.38 12.53 -8.89
CA HIS A 74 0.82 13.16 -7.64
C HIS A 74 1.08 12.13 -6.54
N ILE A 75 0.27 11.08 -6.47
CA ILE A 75 0.49 9.96 -5.54
C ILE A 75 1.78 9.22 -5.87
N THR A 76 2.04 8.94 -7.15
CA THR A 76 3.24 8.26 -7.62
C THR A 76 4.50 9.06 -7.30
N GLU A 77 4.52 10.36 -7.62
CA GLU A 77 5.65 11.24 -7.33
C GLU A 77 5.91 11.34 -5.83
N SER A 78 4.85 11.58 -5.05
CA SER A 78 4.93 11.68 -3.59
C SER A 78 5.45 10.39 -2.96
N ALA A 79 4.94 9.22 -3.38
CA ALA A 79 5.40 7.94 -2.87
C ALA A 79 6.89 7.70 -3.15
N ARG A 80 7.34 8.03 -4.38
CA ARG A 80 8.73 7.90 -4.79
C ARG A 80 9.68 8.80 -4.01
N ASP A 81 9.27 10.04 -3.73
CA ASP A 81 10.04 10.99 -2.92
C ASP A 81 10.11 10.55 -1.46
N ILE A 82 8.98 10.19 -0.85
CA ILE A 82 8.93 9.72 0.54
C ILE A 82 9.77 8.44 0.72
N ALA A 83 9.61 7.47 -0.19
CA ALA A 83 10.37 6.22 -0.14
C ALA A 83 11.88 6.47 -0.25
N ARG A 84 12.31 7.44 -1.07
CA ARG A 84 13.72 7.82 -1.19
C ARG A 84 14.26 8.37 0.11
N VAL A 85 13.53 9.28 0.77
CA VAL A 85 13.93 9.89 2.04
C VAL A 85 14.02 8.83 3.14
N LEU A 86 12.96 8.04 3.33
CA LEU A 86 12.94 6.97 4.33
C LEU A 86 14.04 5.94 4.08
N TRP A 87 14.29 5.60 2.82
CA TRP A 87 15.34 4.67 2.47
C TRP A 87 16.74 5.23 2.80
N ALA A 88 16.98 6.51 2.52
CA ALA A 88 18.23 7.19 2.86
C ALA A 88 18.46 7.30 4.38
N LEU A 89 17.38 7.47 5.15
CA LEU A 89 17.40 7.46 6.62
C LEU A 89 17.52 6.04 7.22
N SER A 90 17.74 5.03 6.40
CA SER A 90 17.87 3.63 6.83
C SER A 90 16.62 3.01 7.47
N TYR A 91 15.41 3.55 7.20
CA TYR A 91 14.17 2.85 7.57
C TYR A 91 14.00 1.60 6.71
N ARG A 92 13.90 0.44 7.36
CA ARG A 92 13.73 -0.88 6.73
C ARG A 92 12.63 -1.64 7.45
N GLU A 93 12.00 -2.55 6.73
CA GLU A 93 11.17 -3.58 7.36
C GLU A 93 12.07 -4.41 8.29
N THR A 94 11.64 -4.55 9.54
CA THR A 94 12.22 -5.48 10.50
C THR A 94 11.33 -6.71 10.58
N GLU A 95 11.95 -7.89 10.69
CA GLU A 95 11.23 -9.15 10.97
C GLU A 95 10.53 -9.12 12.34
#